data_AF-R7TV41-F1
#
_entry.id   AF-R7TV41-F1
#
_cell.length_a   1.000
_cell.length_b   1.000
_cell.length_c   1.000
_cell.angle_alpha   90.00
_cell.angle_beta   90.00
_cell.angle_gamma   90.00
#
_symmetry.space_group_name_H-M   'P 1'
#
loop_
_entity.id
_entity.type
_entity.pdbx_description
1 polymer ?
#
loop_
_entity_poly.entity_id
_entity_poly.type
_entity_poly.pdbx_seq_one_letter_code
_entity_poly.pdbx_strand_id
1 'polypeptide(L)'
;LASLGIISNAFTLAVIYSTPKFTRTKSGLFIAQQTSIDLLSSLFFIVTKVVLFIKIDISGILGELFCRLIMSNSLLWVCLKASTLNLLNIAFERYLQIVHPIYHRQHFTFNKTYLLLAQAWLGSIVLNFPLFLASFAENGACNFVDGLMGSIEAQFSYGFVEFVAVYLMPLGLMTFFYGFNLAKMFLLVSFLYIVCWTPTQLYCLLFGLRTWIHLPFHQPFQDPGYALAMSMAVLNLCVNPMVYACKYTAFRTQVMR
;
A
#
# COMPACT_ATOMS: atom_id res chain seq x y z
N LEU A 1 -13.11 -9.15 -2.50
CA LEU A 1 -11.79 -8.68 -2.00
C LEU A 1 -11.95 -7.72 -0.84
N ALA A 2 -12.55 -6.54 -1.05
CA ALA A 2 -12.75 -5.54 0.00
C ALA A 2 -13.35 -6.12 1.30
N SER A 3 -14.46 -6.87 1.19
CA SER A 3 -15.15 -7.44 2.36
C SER A 3 -14.27 -8.44 3.13
N LEU A 4 -13.51 -9.28 2.42
CA LEU A 4 -12.57 -10.21 3.05
C LEU A 4 -11.45 -9.46 3.77
N GLY A 5 -10.90 -8.42 3.12
CA GLY A 5 -9.90 -7.52 3.71
C GLY A 5 -10.42 -6.83 4.96
N ILE A 6 -11.64 -6.31 4.94
CA ILE A 6 -12.29 -5.66 6.11
C ILE A 6 -12.44 -6.66 7.25
N ILE A 7 -13.07 -7.81 7.00
CA ILE A 7 -13.36 -8.81 8.04
C ILE A 7 -12.07 -9.34 8.66
N SER A 8 -11.10 -9.75 7.84
CA SER A 8 -9.84 -10.34 8.31
C SER A 8 -8.97 -9.35 9.08
N ASN A 9 -8.83 -8.12 8.57
CA ASN A 9 -8.03 -7.09 9.24
C ASN A 9 -8.72 -6.57 10.51
N ALA A 10 -10.06 -6.39 10.51
CA ALA A 10 -10.79 -6.00 11.71
C ALA A 10 -10.68 -7.05 12.83
N PHE A 11 -10.84 -8.33 12.48
CA PHE A 11 -10.63 -9.44 13.43
C PHE A 11 -9.18 -9.45 13.97
N THR A 12 -8.19 -9.28 13.08
CA THR A 12 -6.78 -9.26 13.47
C THR A 12 -6.47 -8.09 14.41
N LEU A 13 -7.00 -6.89 14.14
CA LEU A 13 -6.87 -5.76 15.05
C LEU A 13 -7.52 -6.04 16.40
N ALA A 14 -8.71 -6.64 16.43
CA ALA A 14 -9.38 -6.99 17.68
C ALA A 14 -8.48 -7.90 18.53
N VAL A 15 -7.93 -8.98 17.95
CA VAL A 15 -7.01 -9.89 18.67
C VAL A 15 -5.74 -9.18 19.15
N ILE A 16 -5.15 -8.31 18.32
CA ILE A 16 -3.97 -7.51 18.66
C ILE A 16 -4.26 -6.61 19.87
N TYR A 17 -5.35 -5.85 19.84
CA TYR A 17 -5.71 -4.91 20.92
C TYR A 17 -6.21 -5.63 22.18
N SER A 18 -6.83 -6.80 22.04
CA SER A 18 -7.14 -7.70 23.16
C SER A 18 -5.89 -8.35 23.77
N THR A 19 -4.69 -8.10 23.22
CA THR A 19 -3.42 -8.63 23.72
C THR A 19 -2.43 -7.50 24.06
N PRO A 20 -2.60 -6.82 25.22
CA PRO A 20 -1.78 -5.66 25.58
C PRO A 20 -0.27 -5.93 25.61
N LYS A 21 0.14 -7.17 25.91
CA LYS A 21 1.56 -7.57 25.88
C LYS A 21 2.17 -7.45 24.48
N PHE A 22 1.38 -7.72 23.43
CA PHE A 22 1.85 -7.68 22.05
C PHE A 22 2.00 -6.24 21.56
N THR A 23 1.00 -5.39 21.81
CA THR A 23 1.01 -3.97 21.41
C THR A 23 2.08 -3.15 22.13
N ARG A 24 2.58 -3.61 23.28
CA ARG A 24 3.72 -3.02 24.00
C ARG A 24 5.10 -3.42 23.44
N THR A 25 5.16 -4.18 22.35
CA THR A 25 6.42 -4.52 21.67
C THR A 25 6.61 -3.70 20.41
N LYS A 26 7.88 -3.43 20.02
CA LYS A 26 8.20 -2.68 18.80
C LYS A 26 7.65 -3.36 17.55
N SER A 27 7.83 -4.68 17.43
CA SER A 27 7.26 -5.44 16.32
C SER A 27 5.73 -5.44 16.34
N GLY A 28 5.10 -5.48 17.52
CA GLY A 28 3.65 -5.42 17.67
C GLY A 28 3.05 -4.09 17.19
N LEU A 29 3.75 -2.97 17.41
CA LEU A 29 3.35 -1.66 16.88
C LEU A 29 3.35 -1.63 15.34
N PHE A 30 4.42 -2.12 14.70
CA PHE A 30 4.48 -2.19 13.24
C PHE A 30 3.36 -3.04 12.65
N ILE A 31 3.05 -4.17 13.29
CA ILE A 31 1.98 -5.08 12.83
C ILE A 31 0.61 -4.46 13.06
N ALA A 32 0.37 -3.82 14.21
CA ALA A 32 -0.88 -3.11 14.46
C ALA A 32 -1.12 -1.99 13.43
N GLN A 33 -0.07 -1.24 13.08
CA GLN A 33 -0.16 -0.25 12.01
C GLN A 33 -0.42 -0.91 10.65
N GLN A 34 0.28 -2.00 10.32
CA GLN A 34 0.08 -2.70 9.06
C GLN A 34 -1.38 -3.13 8.89
N THR A 35 -1.94 -3.78 9.90
CA THR A 35 -3.34 -4.24 9.89
C THR A 35 -4.33 -3.06 9.86
N SER A 36 -4.01 -1.94 10.51
CA SER A 36 -4.80 -0.71 10.44
C SER A 36 -4.82 -0.11 9.03
N ILE A 37 -3.65 -0.04 8.38
CA ILE A 37 -3.52 0.43 7.01
C ILE A 37 -4.27 -0.48 6.04
N ASP A 38 -4.17 -1.79 6.21
CA ASP A 38 -4.81 -2.76 5.32
C ASP A 38 -6.35 -2.76 5.47
N LEU A 39 -6.86 -2.54 6.69
CA LEU A 39 -8.29 -2.28 6.93
C LEU A 39 -8.74 -0.99 6.24
N LEU A 40 -8.02 0.11 6.44
CA LEU A 40 -8.35 1.41 5.85
C LEU A 40 -8.31 1.36 4.31
N SER A 41 -7.31 0.68 3.75
CA SER A 41 -7.20 0.42 2.32
C SER A 41 -8.41 -0.36 1.79
N SER A 42 -8.86 -1.38 2.53
CA SER A 42 -10.03 -2.17 2.14
C SER A 42 -11.32 -1.34 2.18
N LEU A 43 -11.44 -0.41 3.13
CA LEU A 43 -12.54 0.56 3.22
C LEU A 43 -12.52 1.56 2.05
N PHE A 44 -11.36 2.14 1.73
CA PHE A 44 -11.27 3.03 0.57
C PHE A 44 -11.50 2.28 -0.75
N PHE A 45 -11.08 1.02 -0.86
CA PHE A 45 -11.35 0.23 -2.05
C PHE A 45 -12.84 -0.01 -2.26
N ILE A 46 -13.63 -0.30 -1.21
CA ILE A 46 -15.09 -0.40 -1.38
C ILE A 46 -15.72 0.96 -1.73
N VAL A 47 -15.30 2.04 -1.07
CA VAL A 47 -15.83 3.40 -1.33
C VAL A 47 -15.59 3.80 -2.79
N THR A 48 -14.35 3.66 -3.28
CA THR A 48 -14.00 4.01 -4.66
C THR A 48 -14.79 3.23 -5.70
N LYS A 49 -15.15 1.97 -5.42
CA LYS A 49 -16.01 1.17 -6.31
C LYS A 49 -17.49 1.54 -6.22
N VAL A 50 -18.01 1.79 -5.03
CA VAL A 50 -19.41 2.21 -4.84
C VAL A 50 -19.68 3.55 -5.52
N VAL A 51 -18.74 4.49 -5.42
CA VAL A 51 -18.84 5.82 -6.04
C VAL A 51 -18.99 5.76 -7.55
N LEU A 52 -18.43 4.74 -8.23
CA LEU A 52 -18.61 4.56 -9.67
C LEU A 52 -20.07 4.23 -10.08
N PHE A 53 -20.88 3.72 -9.14
CA PHE A 53 -22.28 3.36 -9.41
C PHE A 53 -23.27 4.46 -9.00
N ILE A 54 -22.82 5.47 -8.27
CA ILE A 54 -23.67 6.58 -7.81
C ILE A 54 -23.40 7.79 -8.70
N LYS A 55 -24.45 8.38 -9.28
CA LYS A 55 -24.34 9.66 -9.97
C LYS A 55 -24.19 10.77 -8.94
N ILE A 56 -22.96 11.21 -8.73
CA ILE A 56 -22.61 12.34 -7.86
C ILE A 56 -22.36 13.55 -8.76
N ASP A 57 -22.97 14.69 -8.43
CA ASP A 57 -22.66 15.94 -9.11
C ASP A 57 -21.26 16.42 -8.67
N ILE A 58 -20.36 16.58 -9.63
CA ILE A 58 -18.97 16.98 -9.40
C ILE A 58 -18.84 18.45 -9.78
N SER A 59 -19.25 19.32 -8.87
CA SER A 59 -19.22 20.76 -9.05
C SER A 59 -18.62 21.48 -7.84
N GLY A 60 -17.95 22.61 -8.10
CA GLY A 60 -17.30 23.42 -7.08
C GLY A 60 -16.12 22.76 -6.37
N ILE A 61 -15.66 23.38 -5.28
CA ILE A 61 -14.45 22.98 -4.54
C ILE A 61 -14.60 21.58 -3.92
N LEU A 62 -15.79 21.24 -3.43
CA LEU A 62 -16.04 19.91 -2.84
C LEU A 62 -16.03 18.81 -3.91
N GLY A 63 -16.57 19.08 -5.10
CA GLY A 63 -16.48 18.15 -6.25
C GLY A 63 -15.03 17.93 -6.68
N GLU A 64 -14.23 19.00 -6.75
CA GLU A 64 -12.80 18.93 -7.06
C GLU A 64 -12.03 18.07 -6.06
N LEU A 65 -12.21 18.33 -4.75
CA LEU A 65 -11.59 17.53 -3.69
C LEU A 65 -12.05 16.07 -3.72
N PHE A 66 -13.33 15.83 -4.00
CA PHE A 66 -13.86 14.47 -4.12
C PHE A 66 -13.25 13.71 -5.30
N CYS A 67 -13.07 14.36 -6.45
CA CYS A 67 -12.36 13.81 -7.60
C CYS A 67 -10.91 13.46 -7.25
N ARG A 68 -10.17 14.42 -6.66
CA ARG A 68 -8.75 14.26 -6.30
C ARG A 68 -8.47 13.26 -5.19
N LEU A 69 -9.38 13.08 -4.23
CA LEU A 69 -9.17 12.19 -3.08
C LEU A 69 -9.75 10.79 -3.29
N ILE A 70 -10.97 10.71 -3.84
CA ILE A 70 -11.76 9.48 -3.91
C ILE A 70 -11.74 8.90 -5.33
N MET A 71 -12.23 9.62 -6.34
CA MET A 71 -12.43 9.04 -7.68
C MET A 71 -11.11 8.67 -8.38
N SER A 72 -10.06 9.48 -8.19
CA SER A 72 -8.69 9.18 -8.65
C SER A 72 -7.99 8.09 -7.83
N ASN A 73 -8.64 7.53 -6.81
CA ASN A 73 -8.10 6.55 -5.88
C ASN A 73 -6.90 7.04 -5.04
N SER A 74 -6.69 8.34 -4.90
CA SER A 74 -5.54 8.89 -4.16
C SER A 74 -5.44 8.39 -2.73
N LEU A 75 -6.53 8.41 -1.96
CA LEU A 75 -6.51 7.91 -0.57
C LEU A 75 -6.20 6.42 -0.50
N LEU A 76 -6.71 5.64 -1.45
CA LEU A 76 -6.38 4.23 -1.56
C LEU A 76 -4.89 4.03 -1.87
N TRP A 77 -4.34 4.76 -2.84
CA TRP A 77 -2.91 4.70 -3.19
C TRP A 77 -2.00 5.08 -2.03
N VAL A 78 -2.34 6.13 -1.27
CA VAL A 78 -1.60 6.52 -0.06
C VAL A 78 -1.55 5.36 0.93
N CYS A 79 -2.67 4.66 1.14
CA CYS A 79 -2.71 3.52 2.06
C CYS A 79 -1.92 2.31 1.51
N LEU A 80 -2.04 1.98 0.22
CA LEU A 80 -1.27 0.88 -0.40
C LEU A 80 0.25 1.14 -0.35
N LYS A 81 0.67 2.38 -0.58
CA LYS A 81 2.08 2.80 -0.49
C LYS A 81 2.57 2.79 0.97
N ALA A 82 1.75 3.27 1.92
CA ALA A 82 2.07 3.21 3.35
C ALA A 82 2.24 1.76 3.83
N SER A 83 1.37 0.87 3.38
CA SER A 83 1.43 -0.58 3.62
C SER A 83 2.76 -1.17 3.15
N THR A 84 3.21 -0.81 1.93
CA THR A 84 4.51 -1.24 1.40
C THR A 84 5.70 -0.71 2.23
N LEU A 85 5.73 0.59 2.53
CA LEU A 85 6.80 1.19 3.33
C LEU A 85 6.86 0.58 4.74
N ASN A 86 5.70 0.29 5.33
CA ASN A 86 5.62 -0.33 6.63
C ASN A 86 6.05 -1.82 6.60
N LEU A 87 5.75 -2.57 5.53
CA LEU A 87 6.31 -3.91 5.32
C LEU A 87 7.84 -3.89 5.24
N LEU A 88 8.42 -2.88 4.59
CA LEU A 88 9.87 -2.70 4.54
C LEU A 88 10.44 -2.40 5.94
N ASN A 89 9.76 -1.56 6.73
CA ASN A 89 10.15 -1.29 8.11
C ASN A 89 10.06 -2.54 9.00
N ILE A 90 9.05 -3.39 8.80
CA ILE A 90 8.94 -4.71 9.45
C ILE A 90 10.14 -5.57 9.05
N ALA A 91 10.48 -5.63 7.75
CA ALA A 91 11.63 -6.40 7.26
C ALA A 91 12.93 -5.94 7.92
N PHE A 92 13.14 -4.62 7.98
CA PHE A 92 14.30 -4.00 8.57
C PHE A 92 14.42 -4.26 10.08
N GLU A 93 13.32 -4.12 10.84
CA GLU A 93 13.30 -4.43 12.28
C GLU A 93 13.66 -5.90 12.53
N ARG A 94 13.08 -6.81 11.76
CA ARG A 94 13.34 -8.25 11.86
C ARG A 94 14.78 -8.59 11.50
N TYR A 95 15.33 -7.97 10.46
CA TYR A 95 16.73 -8.12 10.09
C TYR A 95 17.64 -7.72 11.25
N LEU A 96 17.44 -6.54 11.84
CA LEU A 96 18.23 -6.11 12.99
C LEU A 96 18.06 -7.05 14.19
N GLN A 97 16.85 -7.53 14.46
CA GLN A 97 16.60 -8.44 15.57
C GLN A 97 17.31 -9.79 15.41
N ILE A 98 17.39 -10.33 14.18
CA ILE A 98 17.94 -11.66 13.90
C ILE A 98 19.46 -11.60 13.66
N VAL A 99 19.91 -10.69 12.79
CA VAL A 99 21.32 -10.59 12.37
C VAL A 99 22.14 -9.81 13.39
N HIS A 100 21.59 -8.72 13.93
CA HIS A 100 22.30 -7.78 14.82
C HIS A 100 21.60 -7.64 16.19
N PRO A 101 21.36 -8.74 16.93
CA PRO A 101 20.49 -8.74 18.11
C PRO A 101 20.93 -7.79 19.23
N ILE A 102 22.25 -7.66 19.43
CA ILE A 102 22.83 -6.74 20.44
C ILE A 102 22.56 -5.29 20.04
N TYR A 103 22.81 -4.94 18.77
CA TYR A 103 22.55 -3.60 18.24
C TYR A 103 21.06 -3.26 18.31
N HIS A 104 20.18 -4.20 17.93
CA HIS A 104 18.74 -4.00 18.05
C HIS A 104 18.31 -3.75 19.50
N ARG A 105 18.85 -4.51 20.47
CA ARG A 105 18.54 -4.34 21.89
C ARG A 105 19.00 -2.98 22.44
N GLN A 106 20.18 -2.51 22.04
CA GLN A 106 20.78 -1.28 22.58
C GLN A 106 20.32 -0.01 21.87
N HIS A 107 20.12 -0.05 20.55
CA HIS A 107 19.97 1.15 19.72
C HIS A 107 18.63 1.31 19.01
N PHE A 108 17.86 0.24 18.80
CA PHE A 108 16.56 0.33 18.14
C PHE A 108 15.49 0.69 19.18
N THR A 109 15.18 1.95 19.37
CA THR A 109 14.29 2.42 20.46
C THR A 109 12.84 2.60 19.99
N PHE A 110 11.91 2.77 20.93
CA PHE A 110 10.51 3.11 20.59
C PHE A 110 10.40 4.43 19.81
N ASN A 111 11.24 5.42 20.11
CA ASN A 111 11.25 6.67 19.34
C ASN A 111 11.58 6.42 17.87
N LYS A 112 12.59 5.57 17.58
CA LYS A 112 12.90 5.16 16.20
C LYS A 112 11.73 4.39 15.57
N THR A 113 11.06 3.53 16.33
CA THR A 113 9.83 2.86 15.87
C THR A 113 8.79 3.88 15.45
N TYR A 114 8.39 4.83 16.32
CA TYR A 114 7.39 5.85 15.98
C TYR A 114 7.80 6.74 14.79
N LEU A 115 9.09 7.04 14.64
CA LEU A 115 9.59 7.75 13.45
C LEU A 115 9.38 6.93 12.17
N LEU A 116 9.64 5.62 12.20
CA LEU A 116 9.41 4.74 11.05
C LEU A 116 7.90 4.56 10.76
N LEU A 117 7.07 4.49 11.80
CA LEU A 117 5.60 4.47 11.66
C LEU A 117 5.07 5.74 10.97
N ALA A 118 5.57 6.91 11.38
CA ALA A 118 5.22 8.20 10.77
C ALA A 118 5.77 8.33 9.35
N GLN A 119 6.99 7.85 9.11
CA GLN A 119 7.61 7.83 7.79
C GLN A 119 6.77 7.06 6.77
N ALA A 120 6.16 5.94 7.15
CA ALA A 120 5.33 5.16 6.22
C ALA A 120 4.16 5.99 5.68
N TRP A 121 3.53 6.84 6.50
CA TRP A 121 2.45 7.73 6.09
C TRP A 121 2.93 8.96 5.34
N LEU A 122 3.92 9.67 5.88
CA LEU A 122 4.41 10.90 5.26
C LEU A 122 5.06 10.60 3.91
N GLY A 123 5.85 9.53 3.84
CA GLY A 123 6.46 9.07 2.59
C GLY A 123 5.42 8.68 1.54
N SER A 124 4.35 7.99 1.93
CA SER A 124 3.29 7.63 0.97
C SER A 124 2.49 8.82 0.46
N ILE A 125 2.23 9.81 1.32
CA ILE A 125 1.59 11.08 0.93
C ILE A 125 2.45 11.84 -0.07
N VAL A 126 3.75 11.98 0.22
CA VAL A 126 4.70 12.68 -0.66
C VAL A 126 4.79 11.99 -2.02
N LEU A 127 4.91 10.66 -2.05
CA LEU A 127 4.92 9.90 -3.30
C LEU A 127 3.60 10.02 -4.06
N ASN A 128 2.45 10.14 -3.38
CA ASN A 128 1.15 10.28 -4.03
C ASN A 128 0.80 11.72 -4.46
N PHE A 129 1.58 12.71 -4.02
CA PHE A 129 1.25 14.11 -4.26
C PHE A 129 1.16 14.49 -5.76
N PRO A 130 2.05 14.00 -6.66
CA PRO A 130 1.91 14.27 -8.09
C PRO A 130 0.60 13.75 -8.69
N LEU A 131 0.14 12.56 -8.28
CA LEU A 131 -1.14 11.98 -8.70
C LEU A 131 -2.34 12.83 -8.23
N PHE A 132 -2.26 13.35 -7.00
CA PHE A 132 -3.28 14.27 -6.48
C PHE A 132 -3.35 15.56 -7.31
N LEU A 133 -2.21 16.12 -7.71
CA LEU A 133 -2.16 17.31 -8.57
C LEU A 133 -2.64 17.04 -10.00
N ALA A 134 -2.39 15.83 -10.53
CA ALA A 134 -2.73 15.43 -11.90
C ALA A 134 -4.21 15.13 -12.13
N SER A 135 -5.03 15.04 -11.09
CA SER A 135 -6.46 14.71 -11.18
C SER A 135 -7.30 15.96 -11.00
N PHE A 136 -8.37 16.15 -11.77
CA PHE A 136 -9.17 17.37 -11.73
C PHE A 136 -10.61 17.10 -12.19
N ALA A 137 -11.57 17.88 -11.68
CA ALA A 137 -12.96 17.81 -12.07
C ALA A 137 -13.26 18.81 -13.20
N GLU A 138 -13.82 18.30 -14.30
CA GLU A 138 -14.23 19.12 -15.44
C GLU A 138 -15.50 18.55 -16.05
N ASN A 139 -16.49 19.41 -16.32
CA ASN A 139 -17.76 19.04 -16.95
C ASN A 139 -18.50 17.86 -16.28
N GLY A 140 -18.44 17.77 -14.96
CA GLY A 140 -19.05 16.68 -14.19
C GLY A 140 -18.33 15.33 -14.28
N ALA A 141 -17.13 15.30 -14.85
CA ALA A 141 -16.26 14.14 -14.90
C ALA A 141 -14.96 14.38 -14.11
N CYS A 142 -14.37 13.31 -13.57
CA CYS A 142 -13.06 13.34 -12.94
C CYS A 142 -12.01 12.88 -13.94
N ASN A 143 -11.24 13.84 -14.46
CA ASN A 143 -10.23 13.62 -15.49
C ASN A 143 -8.84 13.46 -14.86
N PHE A 144 -7.97 12.84 -15.64
CA PHE A 144 -6.57 12.62 -15.30
C PHE A 144 -5.69 13.27 -16.37
N VAL A 145 -4.57 13.89 -15.95
CA VAL A 145 -3.63 14.71 -16.72
C VAL A 145 -4.03 16.20 -16.74
N ASP A 146 -3.61 16.92 -15.70
CA ASP A 146 -3.60 18.40 -15.63
C ASP A 146 -2.31 18.90 -14.94
N GLY A 147 -1.98 20.18 -15.15
CA GLY A 147 -0.86 20.86 -14.50
C GLY A 147 0.51 20.22 -14.72
N LEU A 148 1.24 19.96 -13.63
CA LEU A 148 2.64 19.50 -13.63
C LEU A 148 2.86 18.13 -14.29
N MET A 149 1.80 17.34 -14.45
CA MET A 149 1.82 16.02 -15.09
C MET A 149 1.27 16.06 -16.53
N GLY A 150 1.06 17.25 -17.09
CA GLY A 150 0.58 17.44 -18.47
C GLY A 150 1.55 16.93 -19.53
N SER A 151 2.87 16.94 -19.26
CA SER A 151 3.87 16.44 -20.20
C SER A 151 4.06 14.93 -20.13
N ILE A 152 4.42 14.34 -21.26
CA ILE A 152 4.66 12.90 -21.39
C ILE A 152 5.87 12.50 -20.53
N GLU A 153 6.90 13.34 -20.49
CA GLU A 153 8.13 13.11 -19.74
C GLU A 153 7.83 13.05 -18.25
N ALA A 154 7.00 13.98 -17.73
CA ALA A 154 6.62 14.00 -16.33
C ALA A 154 5.88 12.70 -15.96
N GLN A 155 4.92 12.26 -16.79
CA GLN A 155 4.15 11.05 -16.55
C GLN A 155 5.02 9.79 -16.55
N PHE A 156 5.96 9.68 -17.48
CA PHE A 156 6.94 8.61 -17.49
C PHE A 156 7.85 8.67 -16.25
N SER A 157 8.38 9.84 -15.90
CA SER A 157 9.22 10.02 -14.70
C SER A 157 8.48 9.61 -13.43
N TYR A 158 7.21 9.99 -13.28
CA TYR A 158 6.40 9.56 -12.14
C TYR A 158 6.19 8.04 -12.12
N GLY A 159 5.80 7.44 -13.24
CA GLY A 159 5.65 5.99 -13.34
C GLY A 159 6.93 5.22 -13.01
N PHE A 160 8.09 5.74 -13.46
CA PHE A 160 9.39 5.17 -13.16
C PHE A 160 9.79 5.33 -11.68
N VAL A 161 9.58 6.51 -11.09
CA VAL A 161 9.82 6.76 -9.66
C VAL A 161 8.95 5.84 -8.80
N GLU A 162 7.68 5.68 -9.15
CA GLU A 162 6.76 4.75 -8.48
C GLU A 162 7.24 3.30 -8.58
N PHE A 163 7.64 2.87 -9.78
CA PHE A 163 8.21 1.54 -10.01
C PHE A 163 9.43 1.28 -9.13
N VAL A 164 10.35 2.24 -9.04
CA VAL A 164 11.56 2.09 -8.22
C VAL A 164 11.24 2.14 -6.73
N ALA A 165 10.54 3.19 -6.28
CA ALA A 165 10.35 3.49 -4.86
C ALA A 165 9.35 2.55 -4.18
N VAL A 166 8.32 2.10 -4.91
CA VAL A 166 7.25 1.27 -4.35
C VAL A 166 7.44 -0.19 -4.73
N TYR A 167 8.13 -0.56 -5.80
CA TYR A 167 8.26 -1.98 -6.20
C TYR A 167 9.69 -2.50 -6.15
N LEU A 168 10.62 -1.95 -6.92
CA LEU A 168 11.96 -2.52 -7.06
C LEU A 168 12.78 -2.39 -5.76
N MET A 169 12.78 -1.22 -5.12
CA MET A 169 13.51 -0.99 -3.87
C MET A 169 12.92 -1.83 -2.72
N PRO A 170 11.60 -1.83 -2.45
CA PRO A 170 11.05 -2.69 -1.41
C PRO A 170 11.30 -4.17 -1.65
N LEU A 171 11.15 -4.65 -2.89
CA LEU A 171 11.44 -6.04 -3.24
C LEU A 171 12.91 -6.38 -2.99
N GLY A 172 13.84 -5.57 -3.52
CA GLY A 172 15.28 -5.80 -3.36
C GLY A 172 15.72 -5.78 -1.89
N LEU A 173 15.24 -4.81 -1.11
CA LEU A 173 15.57 -4.71 0.31
C LEU A 173 14.92 -5.81 1.14
N MET A 174 13.67 -6.19 0.86
CA MET A 174 13.02 -7.33 1.51
C MET A 174 13.80 -8.62 1.20
N THR A 175 14.11 -8.88 -0.07
CA THR A 175 14.90 -10.07 -0.45
C THR A 175 16.28 -10.07 0.20
N PHE A 176 16.96 -8.93 0.26
CA PHE A 176 18.26 -8.81 0.93
C PHE A 176 18.16 -9.10 2.44
N PHE A 177 17.25 -8.42 3.14
CA PHE A 177 17.04 -8.60 4.58
C PHE A 177 16.62 -10.02 4.94
N TYR A 178 15.91 -10.70 4.05
CA TYR A 178 15.35 -12.04 4.27
C TYR A 178 16.22 -13.18 3.73
N GLY A 179 17.14 -12.93 2.80
CA GLY A 179 17.98 -13.94 2.16
C GLY A 179 19.08 -14.50 3.08
N PHE A 180 19.47 -13.75 4.13
CA PHE A 180 20.62 -14.12 4.97
C PHE A 180 20.29 -15.09 6.12
N ASN A 181 19.01 -15.28 6.48
CA ASN A 181 18.62 -16.16 7.59
C ASN A 181 17.31 -16.89 7.29
N LEU A 182 17.40 -18.18 6.93
CA LEU A 182 16.35 -19.21 6.95
C LEU A 182 14.90 -18.69 6.98
N ALA A 183 14.28 -18.53 5.80
CA ALA A 183 13.01 -17.83 5.74
C ALA A 183 12.04 -18.28 4.64
N LYS A 184 11.56 -19.53 4.70
CA LYS A 184 10.40 -19.97 3.88
C LYS A 184 9.23 -18.97 3.96
N MET A 185 9.01 -18.38 5.14
CA MET A 185 7.94 -17.40 5.38
C MET A 185 8.19 -16.03 4.73
N PHE A 186 9.44 -15.57 4.66
CA PHE A 186 9.72 -14.26 4.07
C PHE A 186 9.91 -14.32 2.56
N LEU A 187 10.36 -15.46 2.03
CA LEU A 187 10.24 -15.78 0.60
C LEU A 187 8.78 -15.80 0.15
N LEU A 188 7.87 -16.32 0.99
CA LEU A 188 6.43 -16.28 0.72
C LEU A 188 5.91 -14.83 0.66
N VAL A 189 6.29 -13.96 1.61
CA VAL A 189 5.90 -12.54 1.59
C VAL A 189 6.43 -11.83 0.34
N SER A 190 7.71 -12.00 -0.02
CA SER A 190 8.27 -11.44 -1.24
C SER A 190 7.59 -11.97 -2.50
N PHE A 191 7.28 -13.27 -2.56
CA PHE A 191 6.56 -13.88 -3.68
C PHE A 191 5.15 -13.29 -3.84
N LEU A 192 4.39 -13.22 -2.74
CA LEU A 192 3.04 -12.63 -2.75
C LEU A 192 3.09 -11.15 -3.14
N TYR A 193 4.10 -10.43 -2.67
CA TYR A 193 4.35 -9.05 -3.06
C TYR A 193 4.54 -8.92 -4.57
N ILE A 194 5.39 -9.77 -5.19
CA ILE A 194 5.60 -9.81 -6.65
C ILE A 194 4.26 -10.06 -7.36
N VAL A 195 3.54 -11.12 -6.98
CA VAL A 195 2.28 -11.50 -7.65
C VAL A 195 1.24 -10.38 -7.57
N CYS A 196 1.12 -9.72 -6.42
CA CYS A 196 0.11 -8.67 -6.21
C CYS A 196 0.48 -7.35 -6.89
N TRP A 197 1.76 -6.94 -6.87
CA TRP A 197 2.17 -5.60 -7.33
C TRP A 197 2.60 -5.54 -8.79
N THR A 198 3.15 -6.61 -9.36
CA THR A 198 3.68 -6.59 -10.74
C THR A 198 2.66 -6.11 -11.78
N PRO A 199 1.38 -6.57 -11.78
CA PRO A 199 0.40 -6.13 -12.76
C PRO A 199 0.18 -4.61 -12.75
N THR A 200 0.07 -4.03 -11.56
CA THR A 200 -0.10 -2.58 -11.37
C THR A 200 1.12 -1.80 -11.86
N GLN A 201 2.30 -2.27 -11.48
CA GLN A 201 3.54 -1.57 -11.79
C GLN A 201 3.84 -1.60 -13.28
N LEU A 202 3.57 -2.73 -13.94
CA LEU A 202 3.63 -2.84 -15.38
C LEU A 202 2.62 -1.91 -16.06
N TYR A 203 1.38 -1.85 -15.57
CA TYR A 203 0.36 -0.94 -16.11
C TYR A 203 0.81 0.52 -16.00
N CYS A 204 1.31 0.97 -14.83
CA CYS A 204 1.78 2.34 -14.63
C CYS A 204 2.93 2.71 -15.57
N LEU A 205 3.89 1.80 -15.78
CA LEU A 205 4.99 2.02 -16.73
C LEU A 205 4.49 2.09 -18.18
N LEU A 206 3.61 1.18 -18.58
CA LEU A 206 3.02 1.17 -19.92
C LEU A 206 2.17 2.43 -20.17
N PHE A 207 1.48 2.91 -19.14
CA PHE A 207 0.75 4.19 -19.21
C PHE A 207 1.71 5.37 -19.43
N GLY A 208 2.86 5.41 -18.75
CA GLY A 208 3.90 6.42 -19.01
C GLY A 208 4.49 6.35 -20.42
N LEU A 209 4.57 5.15 -21.01
CA LEU A 209 5.11 4.90 -22.34
C LEU A 209 4.08 5.00 -23.48
N ARG A 210 2.80 5.19 -23.16
CA ARG A 210 1.69 5.01 -24.11
C ARG A 210 1.80 5.86 -25.37
N THR A 211 2.29 7.08 -25.27
CA THR A 211 2.44 8.00 -26.41
C THR A 211 3.59 7.61 -27.32
N TRP A 212 4.69 7.10 -26.75
CA TRP A 212 5.87 6.65 -27.50
C TRP A 212 5.63 5.33 -28.25
N ILE A 213 4.77 4.46 -27.70
CA ILE A 213 4.49 3.11 -28.24
C ILE A 213 3.07 3.04 -28.84
N HIS A 214 2.39 4.18 -29.01
CA HIS A 214 1.03 4.28 -29.58
C HIS A 214 0.00 3.33 -28.93
N LEU A 215 0.02 3.21 -27.61
CA LEU A 215 -0.96 2.42 -26.87
C LEU A 215 -2.27 3.21 -26.70
N PRO A 216 -3.45 2.57 -26.81
CA PRO A 216 -4.77 3.23 -26.80
C PRO A 216 -5.25 3.67 -25.40
N PHE A 217 -4.35 3.79 -24.42
CA PHE A 217 -4.71 4.14 -23.05
C PHE A 217 -4.88 5.65 -22.91
N HIS A 218 -6.06 6.12 -22.48
CA HIS A 218 -6.30 7.55 -22.30
C HIS A 218 -6.82 7.90 -20.90
N GLN A 219 -7.72 7.08 -20.34
CA GLN A 219 -8.31 7.29 -19.02
C GLN A 219 -8.08 6.06 -18.13
N PRO A 220 -7.04 6.04 -17.27
CA PRO A 220 -6.66 4.84 -16.54
C PRO A 220 -7.74 4.40 -15.56
N PHE A 221 -8.48 5.33 -14.94
CA PHE A 221 -9.52 4.99 -13.97
C PHE A 221 -10.78 4.35 -14.59
N GLN A 222 -10.94 4.43 -15.90
CA GLN A 222 -12.04 3.81 -16.65
C GLN A 222 -11.59 2.53 -17.39
N ASP A 223 -10.27 2.25 -17.40
CA ASP A 223 -9.71 1.11 -18.10
C ASP A 223 -9.91 -0.21 -17.31
N PRO A 224 -10.49 -1.26 -17.93
CA PRO A 224 -10.67 -2.56 -17.27
C PRO A 224 -9.34 -3.23 -16.87
N GLY A 225 -8.27 -3.01 -17.64
CA GLY A 225 -6.94 -3.53 -17.34
C GLY A 225 -6.36 -2.91 -16.08
N TYR A 226 -6.49 -1.59 -15.91
CA TYR A 226 -6.17 -0.91 -14.66
C TYR A 226 -6.99 -1.45 -13.48
N ALA A 227 -8.29 -1.66 -13.68
CA ALA A 227 -9.16 -2.20 -12.61
C ALA A 227 -8.73 -3.60 -12.16
N LEU A 228 -8.33 -4.46 -13.09
CA LEU A 228 -7.79 -5.79 -12.80
C LEU A 228 -6.45 -5.71 -12.06
N ALA A 229 -5.53 -4.89 -12.57
CA ALA A 229 -4.22 -4.67 -11.95
C ALA A 229 -4.35 -4.12 -10.51
N MET A 230 -5.22 -3.13 -10.31
CA MET A 230 -5.51 -2.58 -9.00
C MET A 230 -6.11 -3.63 -8.04
N SER A 231 -6.96 -4.52 -8.55
CA SER A 231 -7.53 -5.61 -7.75
C SER A 231 -6.45 -6.60 -7.28
N MET A 232 -5.40 -6.82 -8.10
CA MET A 232 -4.22 -7.60 -7.70
C MET A 232 -3.41 -6.91 -6.60
N ALA A 233 -3.19 -5.59 -6.68
CA ALA A 233 -2.49 -4.86 -5.62
C ALA A 233 -3.26 -4.92 -4.29
N VAL A 234 -4.60 -4.81 -4.35
CA VAL A 234 -5.50 -4.90 -3.18
C VAL A 234 -5.52 -6.31 -2.56
N LEU A 235 -5.24 -7.38 -3.33
CA LEU A 235 -5.11 -8.73 -2.76
C LEU A 235 -4.02 -8.80 -1.68
N ASN A 236 -2.95 -8.02 -1.82
CA ASN A 236 -1.87 -7.94 -0.84
C ASN A 236 -2.39 -7.65 0.59
N LEU A 237 -3.46 -6.86 0.69
CA LEU A 237 -4.09 -6.46 1.96
C LEU A 237 -4.80 -7.62 2.68
N CYS A 238 -5.25 -8.62 1.93
CA CYS A 238 -5.95 -9.79 2.49
C CYS A 238 -4.96 -10.87 2.98
N VAL A 239 -3.72 -10.81 2.50
CA VAL A 239 -2.73 -11.85 2.76
C VAL A 239 -1.94 -11.59 4.05
N ASN A 240 -1.76 -10.33 4.43
CA ASN A 240 -1.01 -9.94 5.62
C ASN A 240 -1.56 -10.55 6.93
N PRO A 241 -2.90 -10.52 7.21
CA PRO A 241 -3.49 -11.22 8.36
C PRO A 241 -3.18 -12.72 8.44
N MET A 242 -3.15 -13.43 7.30
CA MET A 242 -2.88 -14.86 7.25
C MET A 242 -1.44 -15.16 7.70
N VAL A 243 -0.49 -14.32 7.27
CA VAL A 243 0.92 -14.44 7.68
C VAL A 243 1.07 -14.24 9.19
N TYR A 244 0.32 -13.30 9.80
CA TYR A 244 0.37 -13.05 11.24
C TYR A 244 -0.29 -14.17 12.05
N ALA A 245 -1.44 -14.67 11.61
CA ALA A 245 -2.16 -15.76 12.26
C ALA A 245 -1.35 -17.06 12.31
N CYS A 246 -0.58 -17.37 11.26
CA CYS A 246 0.28 -18.55 11.21
C CYS A 246 1.53 -18.44 12.12
N LYS A 247 2.01 -17.23 12.41
CA LYS A 247 3.35 -17.02 13.00
C LYS A 247 3.37 -16.77 14.50
N TYR A 248 2.43 -15.97 15.04
CA TYR A 248 2.50 -15.59 16.44
C TYR A 248 1.80 -16.62 17.31
N THR A 249 2.58 -17.34 18.12
CA THR A 249 2.06 -18.32 19.09
C THR A 249 1.02 -17.71 20.03
N ALA A 250 1.16 -16.42 20.38
CA ALA A 250 0.16 -15.67 21.14
C ALA A 250 -1.20 -15.57 20.41
N PHE A 251 -1.19 -15.39 19.09
CA PHE A 251 -2.40 -15.34 18.24
C PHE A 251 -3.02 -16.73 18.11
N ARG A 252 -2.20 -17.78 17.91
CA ARG A 252 -2.65 -19.19 17.86
C ARG A 252 -3.38 -19.58 19.15
N THR A 253 -2.88 -19.18 20.32
CA THR A 253 -3.48 -19.54 21.62
C THR A 253 -4.82 -18.84 21.88
N GLN A 254 -5.08 -17.68 21.28
CA GLN A 254 -6.38 -16.98 21.39
C GLN A 254 -7.39 -17.38 20.32
N VAL A 255 -6.96 -17.72 19.11
CA VAL A 255 -7.87 -18.21 18.04
C VAL A 255 -8.32 -19.65 18.30
N MET A 256 -7.52 -20.46 18.99
CA MET A 256 -7.88 -21.83 19.39
C MET A 256 -8.60 -21.89 20.75
N ARG A 257 -9.01 -20.75 21.31
CA ARG A 257 -9.87 -20.65 22.50
C ARG A 257 -11.24 -20.12 22.08
#